data_AF-A0A969FFJ4-F1
#
_entry.id   AF-A0A969FFJ4-F1
#
_cell.length_a   1.000
_cell.length_b   1.000
_cell.length_c   1.000
_cell.angle_alpha   90.00
_cell.angle_beta   90.00
_cell.angle_gamma   90.00
#
_symmetry.space_group_name_H-M   'P 1'
#
loop_
_entity.id
_entity.type
_entity.pdbx_description
1 polymer ?
#
loop_
_entity_poly.entity_id
_entity_poly.type
_entity_poly.pdbx_seq_one_letter_code
_entity_poly.pdbx_strand_id
1 'polypeptide(L)'
;MPPTPTAETAIASPLDRLPDFDLADRGCPRRTRTQIDLTLLAIEALNLKGTHDILTLVQQLELTRIIPNRVVLWRVRNTNPLRRMSRRRAMTIDEAKALTIVACHIARRLNLVIRQLLAEAVKLRDRGKPYSDNPHLARYLERFRIHFRSRMNPRRAAIMLYETDDKLNDLAIDLLSKLLFCTGTSGLQRFWVSLFNGEIS
;
A
#
# COMPACT_ATOMS: atom_id res chain seq x y z
N MET A 1 -38.92 -0.81 -40.07
CA MET A 1 -38.14 -0.30 -38.93
C MET A 1 -37.41 -1.48 -38.29
N PRO A 2 -36.07 -1.52 -38.30
CA PRO A 2 -35.34 -2.43 -37.42
C PRO A 2 -35.32 -1.84 -35.99
N PRO A 3 -35.40 -2.66 -34.94
CA PRO A 3 -35.12 -2.19 -33.59
C PRO A 3 -33.60 -2.10 -33.41
N THR A 4 -33.13 -0.96 -32.90
CA THR A 4 -31.78 -0.83 -32.36
C THR A 4 -31.83 -1.18 -30.88
N PRO A 5 -31.06 -2.16 -30.41
CA PRO A 5 -30.52 -2.09 -29.07
C PRO A 5 -29.01 -2.31 -29.14
N THR A 6 -28.24 -1.22 -29.12
CA THR A 6 -26.82 -1.33 -28.78
C THR A 6 -26.74 -1.23 -27.26
N ALA A 7 -26.72 -2.38 -26.61
CA ALA A 7 -26.31 -2.48 -25.21
C ALA A 7 -24.86 -2.01 -25.14
N GLU A 8 -24.67 -0.77 -24.72
CA GLU A 8 -23.37 -0.21 -24.37
C GLU A 8 -22.85 -1.06 -23.21
N THR A 9 -21.93 -1.97 -23.53
CA THR A 9 -21.26 -2.81 -22.53
C THR A 9 -20.42 -1.87 -21.68
N ALA A 10 -21.00 -1.37 -20.60
CA ALA A 10 -20.29 -0.55 -19.62
C ALA A 10 -19.07 -1.35 -19.16
N ILE A 11 -17.88 -0.90 -19.55
CA ILE A 11 -16.63 -1.49 -19.10
C ILE A 11 -16.63 -1.39 -17.58
N ALA A 12 -16.71 -2.54 -16.91
CA ALA A 12 -16.75 -2.60 -15.45
C ALA A 12 -15.56 -1.82 -14.88
N SER A 13 -15.84 -0.88 -13.98
CA SER A 13 -14.82 -0.06 -13.36
C SER A 13 -13.81 -0.97 -12.64
N PRO A 14 -12.50 -0.70 -12.69
CA PRO A 14 -11.53 -1.45 -11.91
C PRO A 14 -11.87 -1.51 -10.41
N LEU A 15 -12.62 -0.51 -9.91
CA LEU A 15 -13.11 -0.42 -8.54
C LEU A 15 -14.15 -1.49 -8.21
N ASP A 16 -14.94 -1.94 -9.18
CA ASP A 16 -16.06 -2.90 -9.00
C ASP A 16 -15.55 -4.30 -8.61
N ARG A 17 -14.24 -4.54 -8.77
CA ARG A 17 -13.57 -5.78 -8.33
C ARG A 17 -13.47 -5.90 -6.81
N LEU A 18 -13.69 -4.81 -6.09
CA LEU A 18 -13.58 -4.73 -4.64
C LEU A 18 -14.97 -4.45 -4.03
N PRO A 19 -15.40 -5.25 -3.03
CA PRO A 19 -16.67 -5.01 -2.36
C PRO A 19 -16.66 -3.65 -1.66
N ASP A 20 -17.84 -3.03 -1.58
CA ASP A 20 -18.05 -1.92 -0.67
C ASP A 20 -18.29 -2.42 0.75
N PHE A 21 -17.90 -1.62 1.71
CA PHE A 21 -18.20 -1.84 3.13
C PHE A 21 -19.12 -0.73 3.60
N ASP A 22 -20.13 -1.08 4.38
CA ASP A 22 -20.97 -0.10 5.06
C ASP A 22 -20.14 0.56 6.17
N LEU A 23 -19.52 1.68 5.81
CA LEU A 23 -18.76 2.49 6.73
C LEU A 23 -19.63 3.70 7.05
N ALA A 24 -19.78 4.00 8.34
CA ALA A 24 -20.36 5.27 8.76
C ALA A 24 -19.77 6.43 7.93
N ASP A 25 -20.60 7.42 7.57
CA ASP A 25 -20.39 8.52 6.58
C ASP A 25 -19.07 9.33 6.64
N ARG A 26 -18.13 8.96 7.51
CA ARG A 26 -16.83 9.61 7.77
C ARG A 26 -15.69 9.08 6.88
N GLY A 27 -15.96 8.21 5.91
CA GLY A 27 -14.97 7.65 4.97
C GLY A 27 -14.08 6.56 5.59
N CYS A 28 -12.94 6.27 4.95
CA CYS A 28 -12.10 5.13 5.37
C CYS A 28 -11.56 5.29 6.79
N PRO A 29 -11.55 4.19 7.58
CA PRO A 29 -10.97 4.18 8.90
C PRO A 29 -9.52 4.62 9.00
N ARG A 30 -9.13 4.99 10.22
CA ARG A 30 -7.73 5.37 10.50
C ARG A 30 -6.77 4.23 10.17
N ARG A 31 -7.12 2.99 10.57
CA ARG A 31 -6.27 1.82 10.35
C ARG A 31 -6.09 1.53 8.86
N THR A 32 -7.17 1.52 8.08
CA THR A 32 -7.16 1.35 6.62
C THR A 32 -6.22 2.35 5.95
N ARG A 33 -6.40 3.64 6.25
CA ARG A 33 -5.55 4.71 5.69
C ARG A 33 -4.07 4.54 6.02
N THR A 34 -3.77 4.16 7.26
CA THR A 34 -2.39 3.90 7.69
C THR A 34 -1.80 2.69 6.98
N GLN A 35 -2.52 1.57 6.90
CA GLN A 35 -2.04 0.35 6.25
C GLN A 35 -1.77 0.58 4.76
N ILE A 36 -2.70 1.21 4.01
CA ILE A 36 -2.50 1.53 2.59
C ILE A 36 -1.23 2.39 2.40
N ASP A 37 -1.06 3.43 3.21
CA ASP A 37 0.09 4.32 3.09
C ASP A 37 1.43 3.63 3.41
N LEU A 38 1.45 2.76 4.42
CA LEU A 38 2.62 1.94 4.77
C LEU A 38 2.95 0.90 3.69
N THR A 39 1.94 0.27 3.11
CA THR A 39 2.12 -0.65 1.97
C THR A 39 2.76 0.07 0.77
N LEU A 40 2.28 1.27 0.44
CA LEU A 40 2.89 2.09 -0.62
C LEU A 40 4.31 2.53 -0.25
N LEU A 41 4.59 2.78 1.02
CA LEU A 41 5.93 3.12 1.52
C LEU A 41 6.92 1.96 1.32
N ALA A 42 6.48 0.73 1.60
CA ALA A 42 7.26 -0.48 1.35
C ALA A 42 7.54 -0.68 -0.15
N ILE A 43 6.56 -0.43 -1.01
CA ILE A 43 6.75 -0.47 -2.47
C ILE A 43 7.78 0.57 -2.94
N GLU A 44 7.72 1.79 -2.42
CA GLU A 44 8.71 2.84 -2.74
C GLU A 44 10.12 2.48 -2.26
N ALA A 45 10.24 1.75 -1.14
CA ALA A 45 11.53 1.26 -0.66
C ALA A 45 12.08 0.13 -1.53
N LEU A 46 11.24 -0.64 -2.24
CA LEU A 46 11.69 -1.62 -3.23
C LEU A 46 12.18 -0.94 -4.52
N ASN A 47 11.52 0.14 -4.96
CA ASN A 47 11.74 0.72 -6.29
C ASN A 47 11.98 2.24 -6.25
N LEU A 48 13.15 2.68 -6.76
CA LEU A 48 13.57 4.09 -6.73
C LEU A 48 12.62 5.01 -7.53
N LYS A 49 11.89 4.47 -8.51
CA LYS A 49 10.87 5.19 -9.28
C LYS A 49 9.46 5.08 -8.68
N GLY A 50 9.32 4.62 -7.44
CA GLY A 50 8.05 4.18 -6.85
C GLY A 50 6.86 5.15 -7.02
N THR A 51 7.05 6.46 -6.78
CA THR A 51 5.95 7.43 -6.98
C THR A 51 5.61 7.64 -8.46
N HIS A 52 6.60 7.63 -9.34
CA HIS A 52 6.38 7.73 -10.79
C HIS A 52 5.62 6.50 -11.30
N ASP A 53 6.05 5.30 -10.90
CA ASP A 53 5.40 4.05 -11.31
C ASP A 53 3.96 3.95 -10.80
N ILE A 54 3.68 4.44 -9.59
CA ILE A 54 2.31 4.57 -9.07
C ILE A 54 1.45 5.43 -10.00
N LEU A 55 1.93 6.61 -10.41
CA LEU A 55 1.16 7.52 -11.29
C LEU A 55 0.99 6.94 -12.69
N THR A 56 2.01 6.29 -13.23
CA THR A 56 1.92 5.57 -14.51
C THR A 56 0.87 4.46 -14.45
N LEU A 57 0.83 3.68 -13.36
CA LEU A 57 -0.22 2.66 -13.18
C LEU A 57 -1.61 3.27 -13.03
N VAL A 58 -1.74 4.38 -12.31
CA VAL A 58 -3.03 5.09 -12.19
C VAL A 58 -3.57 5.45 -13.58
N GLN A 59 -2.73 5.92 -14.49
CA GLN A 59 -3.11 6.20 -15.86
C GLN A 59 -3.46 4.93 -16.64
N GLN A 60 -2.62 3.89 -16.56
CA GLN A 60 -2.84 2.60 -17.25
C GLN A 60 -4.13 1.90 -16.81
N LEU A 61 -4.56 2.11 -15.57
CA LEU A 61 -5.76 1.53 -14.99
C LEU A 61 -6.97 2.47 -15.07
N GLU A 62 -6.87 3.58 -15.80
CA GLU A 62 -7.96 4.57 -15.98
C GLU A 62 -8.46 5.19 -14.66
N LEU A 63 -7.61 5.19 -13.62
CA LEU A 63 -7.91 5.73 -12.28
C LEU A 63 -7.61 7.24 -12.17
N THR A 64 -7.25 7.90 -13.27
CA THR A 64 -6.89 9.33 -13.33
C THR A 64 -8.03 10.23 -12.84
N ARG A 65 -9.30 9.82 -12.97
CA ARG A 65 -10.45 10.57 -12.40
C ARG A 65 -10.39 10.67 -10.88
N ILE A 66 -9.76 9.71 -10.20
CA ILE A 66 -9.63 9.64 -8.73
C ILE A 66 -8.28 10.24 -8.30
N ILE A 67 -7.20 9.89 -8.99
CA ILE A 67 -5.83 10.33 -8.67
C ILE A 67 -5.23 11.01 -9.92
N PRO A 68 -5.61 12.25 -10.25
CA PRO A 68 -5.21 12.85 -11.54
C PRO A 68 -3.73 13.26 -11.60
N ASN A 69 -3.08 13.45 -10.46
CA ASN A 69 -1.69 13.91 -10.42
C ASN A 69 -0.99 13.59 -9.09
N ARG A 70 0.32 13.88 -9.06
CA ARG A 70 1.19 13.69 -7.90
C ARG A 70 0.72 14.42 -6.64
N VAL A 71 0.09 15.59 -6.78
CA VAL A 71 -0.39 16.39 -5.66
C VAL A 71 -1.60 15.70 -5.03
N VAL A 72 -2.51 15.15 -5.83
CA VAL A 72 -3.65 14.36 -5.31
C VAL A 72 -3.15 13.10 -4.63
N LEU A 73 -2.25 12.34 -5.25
CA LEU A 73 -1.63 11.16 -4.63
C LEU A 73 -1.02 11.52 -3.25
N TRP A 74 -0.27 12.61 -3.18
CA TRP A 74 0.29 13.10 -1.92
C TRP A 74 -0.81 13.48 -0.92
N ARG A 75 -1.87 14.20 -1.33
CA ARG A 75 -2.98 14.57 -0.44
C ARG A 75 -3.69 13.35 0.14
N VAL A 76 -3.99 12.35 -0.70
CA VAL A 76 -4.65 11.10 -0.30
C VAL A 76 -3.78 10.34 0.70
N ARG A 77 -2.48 10.20 0.45
CA ARG A 77 -1.55 9.53 1.39
C ARG A 77 -1.37 10.28 2.70
N ASN A 78 -1.49 11.62 2.71
CA ASN A 78 -1.46 12.41 3.94
C ASN A 78 -2.76 12.37 4.76
N THR A 79 -3.78 11.63 4.33
CA THR A 79 -4.90 11.28 5.23
C THR A 79 -4.47 10.29 6.31
N ASN A 80 -3.30 9.65 6.19
CA ASN A 80 -2.70 8.84 7.24
C ASN A 80 -2.41 9.71 8.50
N PRO A 81 -3.01 9.41 9.67
CA PRO A 81 -2.84 10.22 10.89
C PRO A 81 -1.40 10.23 11.43
N LEU A 82 -0.56 9.28 11.01
CA LEU A 82 0.83 9.16 11.45
C LEU A 82 1.80 10.07 10.69
N ARG A 83 1.38 10.64 9.55
CA ARG A 83 2.20 11.54 8.74
C ARG A 83 2.52 12.84 9.48
N ARG A 84 3.69 13.43 9.19
CA ARG A 84 4.04 14.81 9.63
C ARG A 84 3.03 15.84 9.17
N MET A 85 2.69 15.80 7.88
CA MET A 85 1.75 16.72 7.24
C MET A 85 0.36 16.10 7.11
N SER A 86 -0.14 15.49 8.20
CA SER A 86 -1.44 14.82 8.19
C SER A 86 -2.58 15.81 7.91
N ARG A 87 -3.49 15.43 7.01
CA ARG A 87 -4.67 16.20 6.64
C ARG A 87 -5.88 15.65 7.40
N ARG A 88 -6.71 16.55 7.94
CA ARG A 88 -7.96 16.19 8.65
C ARG A 88 -9.09 15.69 7.72
N ARG A 89 -8.83 15.53 6.43
CA ARG A 89 -9.78 15.00 5.45
C ARG A 89 -9.87 13.48 5.55
N ALA A 90 -11.06 12.94 5.34
CA ALA A 90 -11.24 11.51 5.11
C ALA A 90 -10.68 11.08 3.73
N MET A 91 -10.19 9.85 3.67
CA MET A 91 -9.93 9.15 2.41
C MET A 91 -11.25 8.50 1.96
N THR A 92 -11.66 8.72 0.72
CA THR A 92 -12.89 8.09 0.20
C THR A 92 -12.66 6.60 -0.07
N ILE A 93 -13.73 5.82 -0.18
CA ILE A 93 -13.62 4.40 -0.54
C ILE A 93 -12.98 4.23 -1.92
N ASP A 94 -13.36 5.04 -2.90
CA ASP A 94 -12.76 5.00 -4.23
C ASP A 94 -11.26 5.29 -4.24
N GLU A 95 -10.80 6.26 -3.43
CA GLU A 95 -9.38 6.54 -3.26
C GLU A 95 -8.64 5.36 -2.63
N ALA A 96 -9.24 4.73 -1.63
CA ALA A 96 -8.66 3.55 -0.98
C ALA A 96 -8.63 2.35 -1.93
N LYS A 97 -9.70 2.07 -2.67
CA LYS A 97 -9.78 1.04 -3.71
C LYS A 97 -8.72 1.28 -4.78
N ALA A 98 -8.63 2.50 -5.30
CA ALA A 98 -7.64 2.88 -6.32
C ALA A 98 -6.20 2.62 -5.85
N LEU A 99 -5.83 3.09 -4.65
CA LEU A 99 -4.49 2.86 -4.10
C LEU A 99 -4.21 1.38 -3.82
N THR A 100 -5.22 0.63 -3.37
CA THR A 100 -5.13 -0.82 -3.13
C THR A 100 -4.86 -1.56 -4.43
N ILE A 101 -5.62 -1.28 -5.48
CA ILE A 101 -5.46 -1.90 -6.81
C ILE A 101 -4.07 -1.63 -7.38
N VAL A 102 -3.59 -0.37 -7.27
CA VAL A 102 -2.26 0.02 -7.73
C VAL A 102 -1.17 -0.69 -6.93
N ALA A 103 -1.28 -0.72 -5.60
CA ALA A 103 -0.33 -1.43 -4.74
C ALA A 103 -0.24 -2.92 -5.08
N CYS A 104 -1.39 -3.60 -5.24
CA CYS A 104 -1.42 -5.02 -5.61
C CYS A 104 -0.84 -5.27 -7.01
N HIS A 105 -1.06 -4.39 -7.99
CA HIS A 105 -0.44 -4.54 -9.30
C HIS A 105 1.08 -4.40 -9.24
N ILE A 106 1.60 -3.42 -8.51
CA ILE A 106 3.05 -3.25 -8.36
C ILE A 106 3.63 -4.44 -7.58
N ALA A 107 2.96 -4.92 -6.53
CA ALA A 107 3.38 -6.11 -5.79
C ALA A 107 3.49 -7.34 -6.70
N ARG A 108 2.56 -7.54 -7.66
CA ARG A 108 2.66 -8.62 -8.65
C ARG A 108 3.87 -8.47 -9.56
N ARG A 109 4.19 -7.25 -10.02
CA ARG A 109 5.40 -6.98 -10.82
C ARG A 109 6.69 -7.22 -10.02
N LEU A 110 6.65 -7.00 -8.70
CA LEU A 110 7.79 -7.18 -7.78
C LEU A 110 7.81 -8.56 -7.08
N ASN A 111 6.94 -9.50 -7.46
CA ASN A 111 6.71 -10.75 -6.72
C ASN A 111 8.00 -11.55 -6.50
N LEU A 112 8.83 -11.70 -7.54
CA LEU A 112 10.11 -12.40 -7.43
C LEU A 112 11.04 -11.74 -6.41
N VAL A 113 11.18 -10.41 -6.47
CA VAL A 113 12.04 -9.63 -5.55
C VAL A 113 11.52 -9.75 -4.12
N ILE A 114 10.21 -9.63 -3.90
CA ILE A 114 9.59 -9.75 -2.58
C ILE A 114 9.87 -11.15 -1.99
N ARG A 115 9.71 -12.22 -2.78
CA ARG A 115 10.00 -13.59 -2.33
C ARG A 115 11.46 -13.80 -1.96
N GLN A 116 12.39 -13.29 -2.77
CA GLN A 116 13.82 -13.39 -2.51
C GLN A 116 14.20 -12.67 -1.22
N LEU A 117 13.72 -11.44 -1.01
CA LEU A 117 13.99 -10.66 0.20
C LEU A 117 13.43 -11.34 1.45
N LEU A 118 12.20 -11.88 1.38
CA LEU A 118 11.60 -12.61 2.49
C LEU A 118 12.35 -13.90 2.83
N ALA A 119 12.75 -14.68 1.82
CA ALA A 119 13.52 -15.89 2.03
C ALA A 119 14.87 -15.62 2.71
N GLU A 120 15.57 -14.56 2.29
CA GLU A 120 16.84 -14.14 2.91
C GLU A 120 16.63 -13.60 4.33
N ALA A 121 15.55 -12.85 4.57
CA ALA A 121 15.21 -12.38 5.92
C ALA A 121 14.96 -13.55 6.88
N VAL A 122 14.18 -14.56 6.47
CA VAL A 122 13.94 -15.78 7.25
C VAL A 122 15.24 -16.52 7.52
N LYS A 123 16.06 -16.77 6.49
CA LYS A 123 17.35 -17.47 6.60
C LYS A 123 18.32 -16.78 7.57
N LEU A 124 18.40 -15.45 7.55
CA LEU A 124 19.27 -14.70 8.46
C LEU A 124 18.74 -14.74 9.89
N ARG A 125 17.43 -14.53 10.08
CA ARG A 125 16.78 -14.62 11.38
C ARG A 125 16.97 -15.99 12.03
N ASP A 126 16.74 -17.06 11.29
CA ASP A 126 16.84 -18.44 11.80
C ASP A 126 18.29 -18.80 12.18
N ARG A 127 19.28 -18.09 11.64
CA ARG A 127 20.72 -18.23 11.97
C ARG A 127 21.20 -17.23 13.02
N GLY A 128 20.31 -16.37 13.55
CA GLY A 128 20.67 -15.29 14.46
C GLY A 128 21.63 -14.26 13.85
N LYS A 129 21.64 -14.11 12.52
CA LYS A 129 22.53 -13.21 11.80
C LYS A 129 21.89 -11.84 11.54
N PRO A 130 22.67 -10.75 11.55
CA PRO A 130 22.18 -9.43 11.18
C PRO A 130 21.64 -9.38 9.74
N TYR A 131 20.60 -8.59 9.49
CA TYR A 131 20.09 -8.36 8.13
C TYR A 131 21.11 -7.66 7.20
N SER A 132 22.14 -7.01 7.76
CA SER A 132 23.25 -6.39 7.03
C SER A 132 24.09 -7.41 6.23
N ASP A 133 24.05 -8.69 6.60
CA ASP A 133 24.80 -9.76 5.93
C ASP A 133 24.28 -10.04 4.50
N ASN A 134 23.08 -9.55 4.15
CA ASN A 134 22.56 -9.57 2.78
C ASN A 134 22.45 -8.13 2.23
N PRO A 135 23.29 -7.72 1.26
CA PRO A 135 23.31 -6.34 0.75
C PRO A 135 21.99 -5.87 0.13
N HIS A 136 21.23 -6.76 -0.50
CA HIS A 136 19.94 -6.41 -1.11
C HIS A 136 18.88 -6.14 -0.06
N LEU A 137 18.79 -7.00 0.96
CA LEU A 137 17.90 -6.82 2.09
C LEU A 137 18.28 -5.57 2.89
N ALA A 138 19.57 -5.40 3.22
CA ALA A 138 20.07 -4.24 3.94
C ALA A 138 19.68 -2.92 3.24
N ARG A 139 19.85 -2.86 1.91
CA ARG A 139 19.48 -1.69 1.10
C ARG A 139 17.98 -1.41 1.09
N TYR A 140 17.15 -2.45 0.99
CA TYR A 140 15.69 -2.30 1.09
C TYR A 140 15.29 -1.72 2.45
N LEU A 141 15.81 -2.31 3.52
CA LEU A 141 15.50 -1.92 4.89
C LEU A 141 15.96 -0.49 5.17
N GLU A 142 17.18 -0.12 4.78
CA GLU A 142 17.69 1.24 4.91
C GLU A 142 16.80 2.26 4.19
N ARG A 143 16.43 1.99 2.93
CA ARG A 143 15.53 2.86 2.17
C ARG A 143 14.17 2.99 2.84
N PHE A 144 13.62 1.89 3.37
CA PHE A 144 12.38 1.93 4.13
C PHE A 144 12.49 2.81 5.37
N ARG A 145 13.57 2.66 6.16
CA ARG A 145 13.82 3.50 7.35
C ARG A 145 13.90 4.98 6.98
N ILE A 146 14.63 5.34 5.93
CA ILE A 146 14.74 6.72 5.43
C ILE A 146 13.35 7.26 5.03
N HIS A 147 12.59 6.49 4.24
CA HIS A 147 11.26 6.88 3.80
C HIS A 147 10.27 7.03 4.96
N PHE A 148 10.29 6.12 5.94
CA PHE A 148 9.45 6.19 7.12
C PHE A 148 9.79 7.40 7.98
N ARG A 149 11.08 7.54 8.35
CA ARG A 149 11.56 8.63 9.21
C ARG A 149 11.43 10.01 8.58
N SER A 150 11.46 10.14 7.25
CA SER A 150 11.23 11.41 6.55
C SER A 150 9.74 11.80 6.47
N ARG A 151 8.82 10.86 6.65
CA ARG A 151 7.38 11.07 6.39
C ARG A 151 6.51 11.01 7.64
N MET A 152 6.88 10.20 8.63
CA MET A 152 6.11 10.01 9.86
C MET A 152 6.47 11.02 10.94
N ASN A 153 5.49 11.38 11.77
CA ASN A 153 5.68 12.31 12.87
C ASN A 153 6.21 11.58 14.11
N PRO A 154 7.46 11.84 14.55
CA PRO A 154 8.04 11.15 15.71
C PRO A 154 7.30 11.45 17.01
N ARG A 155 6.53 12.54 17.09
CA ARG A 155 5.73 12.90 18.28
C ARG A 155 4.43 12.11 18.44
N ARG A 156 4.14 11.16 17.54
CA ARG A 156 2.94 10.31 17.62
C ARG A 156 3.26 9.06 18.43
N ALA A 157 2.41 8.73 19.42
CA ALA A 157 2.63 7.56 20.27
C ALA A 157 2.79 6.25 19.50
N ALA A 158 1.98 6.03 18.46
CA ALA A 158 2.12 4.86 17.59
C ALA A 158 3.45 4.81 16.82
N ILE A 159 4.15 5.94 16.64
CA ILE A 159 5.47 6.01 15.99
C ILE A 159 6.60 5.78 16.99
N MET A 160 6.40 6.10 18.27
CA MET A 160 7.38 5.79 19.34
C MET A 160 7.63 4.27 19.46
N LEU A 161 6.66 3.45 19.05
CA LEU A 161 6.85 2.01 18.93
C LEU A 161 7.92 1.62 17.89
N TYR A 162 8.34 2.51 17.00
CA TYR A 162 9.31 2.25 15.92
C TYR A 162 10.55 3.14 16.00
N GLU A 163 11.01 3.44 17.23
CA GLU A 163 12.19 4.29 17.46
C GLU A 163 13.50 3.65 16.98
N THR A 164 13.63 2.33 17.09
CA THR A 164 14.84 1.59 16.73
C THR A 164 14.83 1.12 15.28
N ASP A 165 16.04 0.92 14.72
CA ASP A 165 16.20 0.37 13.38
C ASP A 165 15.60 -1.04 13.27
N ASP A 166 15.75 -1.89 14.30
CA ASP A 166 15.23 -3.25 14.29
C ASP A 166 13.70 -3.30 14.21
N LYS A 167 12.99 -2.47 14.99
CA LYS A 167 11.53 -2.41 14.92
C LYS A 167 11.03 -1.89 13.57
N LEU A 168 11.77 -0.98 12.94
CA LEU A 168 11.46 -0.56 11.57
C LEU A 168 11.77 -1.66 10.55
N ASN A 169 12.81 -2.47 10.78
CA ASN A 169 13.13 -3.60 9.93
C ASN A 169 12.02 -4.66 10.00
N ASP A 170 11.55 -4.97 11.20
CA ASP A 170 10.44 -5.91 11.42
C ASP A 170 9.15 -5.43 10.74
N LEU A 171 8.83 -4.13 10.87
CA LEU A 171 7.70 -3.53 10.15
C LEU A 171 7.86 -3.66 8.63
N ALA A 172 9.05 -3.39 8.09
CA ALA A 172 9.31 -3.51 6.65
C ALA A 172 9.12 -4.94 6.16
N ILE A 173 9.64 -5.93 6.89
CA ILE A 173 9.53 -7.36 6.56
C ILE A 173 8.07 -7.85 6.67
N ASP A 174 7.32 -7.39 7.68
CA ASP A 174 5.88 -7.67 7.80
C ASP A 174 5.10 -7.09 6.60
N LEU A 175 5.43 -5.87 6.17
CA LEU A 175 4.83 -5.25 4.98
C LEU A 175 5.18 -6.00 3.69
N LEU A 176 6.40 -6.53 3.54
CA LEU A 176 6.75 -7.43 2.43
C LEU A 176 5.91 -8.70 2.44
N SER A 177 5.71 -9.29 3.61
CA SER A 177 4.87 -10.49 3.78
C SER A 177 3.42 -10.21 3.36
N LYS A 178 2.86 -9.07 3.80
CA LYS A 178 1.53 -8.59 3.36
C LYS A 178 1.46 -8.37 1.85
N LEU A 179 2.46 -7.72 1.26
CA LEU A 179 2.54 -7.51 -0.19
C LEU A 179 2.59 -8.84 -0.96
N LEU A 180 3.27 -9.85 -0.43
CA LEU A 180 3.31 -11.18 -1.04
C LEU A 180 1.91 -11.82 -1.11
N PHE A 181 1.10 -11.70 -0.05
CA PHE A 181 -0.28 -12.21 -0.05
C PHE A 181 -1.17 -11.56 -1.12
N CYS A 182 -0.89 -10.30 -1.47
CA CYS A 182 -1.60 -9.56 -2.52
C CYS A 182 -1.35 -10.12 -3.94
N THR A 183 -0.31 -10.95 -4.13
CA THR A 183 0.10 -11.44 -5.46
C THR A 183 -0.72 -12.62 -5.98
N GLY A 184 -1.44 -13.34 -5.12
CA GLY A 184 -2.26 -14.49 -5.52
C GLY A 184 -3.56 -14.11 -6.26
N THR A 185 -4.26 -15.10 -6.81
CA THR A 185 -5.48 -14.93 -7.64
C THR A 185 -6.56 -14.06 -6.97
N SER A 186 -6.88 -14.33 -5.69
CA SER A 186 -7.80 -13.50 -4.88
C SER A 186 -7.06 -12.55 -3.94
N GLY A 187 -5.78 -12.30 -4.18
CA GLY A 187 -4.91 -11.51 -3.29
C GLY A 187 -5.38 -10.06 -3.12
N LEU A 188 -5.92 -9.46 -4.20
CA LEU A 188 -6.50 -8.11 -4.17
C LEU A 188 -7.69 -8.02 -3.21
N GLN A 189 -8.66 -8.94 -3.34
CA GLN A 189 -9.86 -8.96 -2.50
C GLN A 189 -9.51 -9.28 -1.05
N ARG A 190 -8.64 -10.27 -0.80
CA ARG A 190 -8.20 -10.60 0.56
C ARG A 190 -7.46 -9.46 1.24
N PHE A 191 -6.57 -8.78 0.51
CA PHE A 191 -5.89 -7.62 1.03
C PHE A 191 -6.89 -6.51 1.36
N TRP A 192 -7.80 -6.20 0.44
CA TRP A 192 -8.86 -5.22 0.65
C TRP A 192 -9.68 -5.51 1.91
N VAL A 193 -10.22 -6.73 2.06
CA VAL A 193 -10.97 -7.14 3.26
C VAL A 193 -10.12 -7.02 4.53
N SER A 194 -8.85 -7.45 4.48
CA SER A 194 -7.96 -7.39 5.64
C SER A 194 -7.72 -5.97 6.17
N LEU A 195 -7.87 -4.94 5.33
CA LEU A 195 -7.73 -3.54 5.74
C LEU A 195 -8.86 -3.08 6.68
N PHE A 196 -9.98 -3.82 6.74
CA PHE A 196 -11.15 -3.53 7.55
C PHE A 196 -11.39 -4.58 8.67
N ASN A 197 -10.63 -5.68 8.70
CA ASN A 197 -10.74 -6.71 9.74
C ASN A 197 -10.47 -6.13 11.13
N GLY A 198 -11.47 -6.12 12.01
CA GLY A 198 -11.43 -5.50 13.35
C GLY A 198 -12.24 -4.20 13.46
N GLU A 199 -12.90 -3.77 12.38
CA GLU A 199 -13.81 -2.61 12.35
C GLU A 199 -15.24 -2.94 11.90
N ILE A 200 -15.44 -4.17 11.41
CA ILE A 200 -16.77 -4.73 11.12
C ILE A 200 -17.22 -5.40 12.42
N SER A 201 -18.09 -4.73 13.16
CA SER A 201 -18.78 -5.24 14.36
C SER A 201 -20.24 -4.82 14.29
#